data_AF-A0A2N8ZHU6-F1
#
_entry.id   AF-A0A2N8ZHU6-F1
#
_cell.length_a   1.000
_cell.length_b   1.000
_cell.length_c   1.000
_cell.angle_alpha   90.00
_cell.angle_beta   90.00
_cell.angle_gamma   90.00
#
_symmetry.space_group_name_H-M   'P 1'
#
loop_
_entity.id
_entity.type
_entity.pdbx_description
1 polymer ?
#
loop_
_entity_poly.entity_id
_entity_poly.type
_entity_poly.pdbx_seq_one_letter_code
_entity_poly.pdbx_strand_id
1 'polypeptide(L)'
;MESSAKQGFRFARFMRLLPVGEDKVLVVLKGHLLIEELLSDILTLHLSLDNPLGIKITNNMMFAKKLELCWALSKSTELPDEFWVAIKKLNTIRNKYSHNISPSGIDVTIQDFTCEVERLDPFGYIKDGGDSKFEISISCLYIMLNEQLGALRNS
;
A
#
# COMPACT_ATOMS: atom_id res chain seq x y z
N MET A 1 8.09 21.38 8.48
CA MET A 1 9.44 20.76 8.47
C MET A 1 9.46 19.33 9.04
N GLU A 2 8.84 19.07 10.20
CA GLU A 2 8.88 17.74 10.85
C GLU A 2 8.17 16.61 10.05
N SER A 3 7.16 16.95 9.25
CA SER A 3 6.42 15.99 8.40
C SER A 3 7.29 15.39 7.28
N SER A 4 8.11 16.19 6.59
CA SER A 4 8.94 15.73 5.46
C SER A 4 10.08 14.81 5.90
N ALA A 5 10.74 15.10 7.03
CA ALA A 5 11.77 14.23 7.59
C ALA A 5 11.20 12.86 8.01
N LYS A 6 10.03 12.83 8.67
CA LYS A 6 9.35 11.58 9.05
C LYS A 6 8.96 10.73 7.84
N GLN A 7 8.50 11.35 6.75
CA GLN A 7 8.21 10.67 5.48
C GLN A 7 9.46 10.07 4.86
N GLY A 8 10.57 10.82 4.83
CA GLY A 8 11.87 10.34 4.34
C GLY A 8 12.38 9.12 5.13
N PHE A 9 12.30 9.15 6.47
CA PHE A 9 12.69 8.00 7.31
C PHE A 9 11.81 6.77 7.06
N ARG A 10 10.50 6.96 6.85
CA ARG A 10 9.57 5.87 6.52
C ARG A 10 9.91 5.26 5.16
N PHE A 11 10.19 6.08 4.17
CA PHE A 11 10.59 5.61 2.86
C PHE A 11 11.93 4.86 2.90
N ALA A 12 12.92 5.37 3.62
CA ALA A 12 14.19 4.67 3.82
C ALA A 12 14.01 3.32 4.53
N ARG A 13 13.13 3.26 5.55
CA ARG A 13 12.78 2.00 6.23
C ARG A 13 12.07 1.04 5.26
N PHE A 14 11.16 1.53 4.44
CA PHE A 14 10.47 0.72 3.42
C PHE A 14 11.47 0.10 2.44
N MET A 15 12.36 0.90 1.86
CA MET A 15 13.37 0.43 0.90
C MET A 15 14.31 -0.63 1.51
N ARG A 16 14.60 -0.52 2.80
CA ARG A 16 15.42 -1.51 3.53
C ARG A 16 14.65 -2.82 3.81
N LEU A 17 13.34 -2.75 3.99
CA LEU A 17 12.52 -3.90 4.39
C LEU A 17 11.92 -4.64 3.20
N LEU A 18 11.66 -3.95 2.09
CA LEU A 18 11.18 -4.59 0.87
C LEU A 18 12.29 -5.47 0.28
N PRO A 19 12.05 -6.79 0.12
CA PRO A 19 13.09 -7.74 -0.28
C PRO A 19 13.19 -7.78 -1.81
N VAL A 20 13.81 -6.76 -2.42
CA VAL A 20 13.91 -6.64 -3.89
C VAL A 20 14.75 -7.77 -4.48
N GLY A 21 14.23 -8.43 -5.53
CA GLY A 21 14.91 -9.54 -6.20
C GLY A 21 14.80 -10.88 -5.48
N GLU A 22 14.06 -10.93 -4.36
CA GLU A 22 13.74 -12.16 -3.65
C GLU A 22 12.45 -12.80 -4.19
N ASP A 23 12.09 -13.96 -3.62
CA ASP A 23 10.86 -14.66 -3.97
C ASP A 23 9.60 -13.78 -3.82
N LYS A 24 8.71 -13.85 -4.81
CA LYS A 24 7.49 -13.03 -4.89
C LYS A 24 6.56 -13.20 -3.68
N VAL A 25 6.55 -14.36 -3.03
CA VAL A 25 5.80 -14.58 -1.78
C VAL A 25 6.35 -13.67 -0.68
N LEU A 26 7.68 -13.66 -0.50
CA LEU A 26 8.31 -12.84 0.52
C LEU A 26 8.14 -11.35 0.25
N VAL A 27 8.25 -10.94 -1.02
CA VAL A 27 7.95 -9.58 -1.49
C VAL A 27 6.53 -9.17 -1.10
N VAL A 28 5.53 -9.98 -1.44
CA VAL A 28 4.12 -9.71 -1.09
C VAL A 28 3.92 -9.60 0.40
N LEU A 29 4.47 -10.57 1.16
CA LEU A 29 4.29 -10.67 2.61
C LEU A 29 4.95 -9.51 3.37
N LYS A 30 6.05 -8.93 2.88
CA LYS A 30 6.59 -7.72 3.49
C LYS A 30 5.91 -6.46 2.96
N GLY A 31 5.67 -6.39 1.66
CA GLY A 31 5.06 -5.23 1.01
C GLY A 31 3.67 -4.91 1.55
N HIS A 32 2.79 -5.91 1.70
CA HIS A 32 1.45 -5.67 2.22
C HIS A 32 1.45 -5.22 3.70
N LEU A 33 2.37 -5.72 4.53
CA LEU A 33 2.48 -5.29 5.94
C LEU A 33 2.92 -3.83 6.04
N LEU A 34 3.86 -3.40 5.18
CA LEU A 34 4.32 -2.02 5.14
C LEU A 34 3.21 -1.06 4.69
N ILE A 35 2.40 -1.46 3.70
CA ILE A 35 1.21 -0.71 3.29
C ILE A 35 0.14 -0.73 4.41
N GLU A 36 -0.06 -1.86 5.07
CA GLU A 36 -1.02 -1.97 6.18
C GLU A 36 -0.69 -1.07 7.37
N GLU A 37 0.61 -0.91 7.66
CA GLU A 37 1.10 0.02 8.67
C GLU A 37 0.73 1.46 8.30
N LEU A 38 0.95 1.88 7.04
CA LEU A 38 0.53 3.20 6.55
C LEU A 38 -0.99 3.40 6.61
N LEU A 39 -1.78 2.39 6.23
CA LEU A 39 -3.24 2.46 6.35
C LEU A 39 -3.66 2.65 7.82
N SER A 40 -2.99 1.97 8.75
CA SER A 40 -3.27 2.09 10.18
C SER A 40 -2.97 3.50 10.70
N ASP A 41 -1.88 4.11 10.23
CA ASP A 41 -1.50 5.48 10.58
C ASP A 41 -2.48 6.51 10.01
N ILE A 42 -2.91 6.35 8.75
CA ILE A 42 -3.91 7.21 8.10
C ILE A 42 -5.24 7.16 8.87
N LEU A 43 -5.72 5.95 9.20
CA LEU A 43 -6.96 5.80 9.97
C LEU A 43 -6.85 6.42 11.36
N THR A 44 -5.73 6.22 12.03
CA THR A 44 -5.50 6.78 13.36
C THR A 44 -5.58 8.30 13.31
N LEU A 45 -5.05 8.92 12.26
CA LEU A 45 -5.12 10.36 12.06
C LEU A 45 -6.56 10.83 11.79
N HIS A 46 -7.30 10.20 10.87
CA HIS A 46 -8.70 10.54 10.65
C HIS A 46 -9.55 10.41 11.91
N LEU A 47 -9.38 9.31 12.65
CA LEU A 47 -10.12 9.05 13.89
C LEU A 47 -9.65 9.93 15.06
N SER A 48 -8.54 10.65 14.93
CA SER A 48 -8.15 11.66 15.93
C SER A 48 -8.90 12.98 15.74
N LEU A 49 -9.43 13.24 14.53
CA LEU A 49 -10.18 14.45 14.20
C LEU A 49 -11.65 14.34 14.63
N ASP A 50 -12.30 13.21 14.33
CA ASP A 50 -13.70 12.96 14.69
C ASP A 50 -13.95 11.45 14.87
N ASN A 51 -14.26 11.04 16.11
CA ASN A 51 -14.45 9.64 16.48
C ASN A 51 -15.37 9.50 17.72
N PRO A 52 -16.66 9.85 17.58
CA PRO A 52 -17.60 9.90 18.71
C PRO A 52 -17.86 8.50 19.31
N LEU A 53 -17.66 7.44 18.53
CA LEU A 53 -17.84 6.06 18.95
C LEU A 53 -16.57 5.45 19.57
N GLY A 54 -15.45 6.19 19.60
CA GLY A 54 -14.20 5.71 20.18
C GLY A 54 -13.60 4.49 19.48
N ILE A 55 -13.76 4.39 18.16
CA ILE A 55 -13.19 3.33 17.32
C ILE A 55 -11.68 3.27 17.53
N LYS A 56 -11.15 2.08 17.82
CA LYS A 56 -9.72 1.85 18.01
C LYS A 56 -9.16 1.03 16.85
N ILE A 57 -8.08 1.51 16.26
CA ILE A 57 -7.30 0.72 15.30
C ILE A 57 -6.44 -0.26 16.09
N THR A 58 -6.70 -1.56 15.92
CA THR A 58 -5.99 -2.63 16.63
C THR A 58 -5.23 -3.50 15.64
N ASN A 59 -4.24 -4.24 16.13
CA ASN A 59 -3.45 -5.17 15.31
C ASN A 59 -4.30 -6.29 14.70
N ASN A 60 -5.46 -6.61 15.29
CA ASN A 60 -6.38 -7.63 14.80
C ASN A 60 -7.32 -7.12 13.69
N MET A 61 -7.37 -5.80 13.46
CA MET A 61 -8.16 -5.26 12.37
C MET A 61 -7.53 -5.67 11.04
N MET A 62 -8.31 -6.39 10.23
CA MET A 62 -7.84 -6.92 8.95
C MET A 62 -7.51 -5.82 7.94
N PHE A 63 -6.47 -6.05 7.13
CA PHE A 63 -6.09 -5.23 5.98
C PHE A 63 -7.28 -4.70 5.18
N ALA A 64 -8.22 -5.59 4.79
CA ALA A 64 -9.37 -5.22 3.97
C ALA A 64 -10.27 -4.18 4.64
N LYS A 65 -10.47 -4.27 5.96
CA LYS A 65 -11.25 -3.29 6.72
C LYS A 65 -10.51 -1.98 6.88
N LYS A 66 -9.19 -2.02 7.06
CA LYS A 66 -8.39 -0.79 7.07
C LYS A 66 -8.48 -0.07 5.74
N LEU A 67 -8.36 -0.80 4.64
CA LEU A 67 -8.48 -0.25 3.28
C LEU A 67 -9.85 0.37 3.02
N GLU A 68 -10.94 -0.34 3.31
CA GLU A 68 -12.32 0.15 3.14
C GLU A 68 -12.56 1.45 3.92
N LEU A 69 -12.11 1.51 5.18
CA LEU A 69 -12.24 2.69 6.01
C LEU A 69 -11.35 3.84 5.50
N CYS A 70 -10.11 3.57 5.09
CA CYS A 70 -9.23 4.59 4.53
C CYS A 70 -9.89 5.23 3.31
N TRP A 71 -10.36 4.42 2.36
CA TRP A 71 -11.03 4.92 1.16
C TRP A 71 -12.28 5.74 1.50
N ALA A 72 -13.11 5.26 2.44
CA ALA A 72 -14.33 5.96 2.85
C ALA A 72 -14.06 7.33 3.52
N LEU A 73 -12.96 7.45 4.27
CA LEU A 73 -12.55 8.67 4.98
C LEU A 73 -11.67 9.59 4.12
N SER A 74 -11.05 9.06 3.08
CA SER A 74 -10.13 9.76 2.16
C SER A 74 -10.84 10.37 0.94
N LYS A 75 -12.12 10.74 1.06
CA LYS A 75 -12.90 11.28 -0.08
C LYS A 75 -12.43 12.64 -0.59
N SER A 76 -11.61 13.35 0.18
CA SER A 76 -11.02 14.65 -0.21
C SER A 76 -9.56 14.52 -0.67
N THR A 77 -9.09 13.32 -0.97
CA THR A 77 -7.68 13.08 -1.31
C THR A 77 -7.42 13.19 -2.81
N GLU A 78 -6.16 13.44 -3.17
CA GLU A 78 -5.72 13.49 -4.58
C GLU A 78 -5.55 12.07 -5.18
N LEU A 79 -5.80 11.02 -4.39
CA LEU A 79 -5.63 9.64 -4.84
C LEU A 79 -6.84 9.18 -5.69
N PRO A 80 -6.62 8.71 -6.92
CA PRO A 80 -7.71 8.24 -7.78
C PRO A 80 -8.33 6.92 -7.28
N ASP A 81 -9.56 6.60 -7.68
CA ASP A 81 -10.24 5.37 -7.24
C ASP A 81 -9.46 4.09 -7.62
N GLU A 82 -8.80 4.12 -8.77
CA GLU A 82 -7.96 3.04 -9.29
C GLU A 82 -6.79 2.69 -8.35
N PHE A 83 -6.28 3.66 -7.59
CA PHE A 83 -5.24 3.42 -6.58
C PHE A 83 -5.73 2.49 -5.48
N TRP A 84 -6.94 2.73 -4.98
CA TRP A 84 -7.55 1.89 -3.95
C TRP A 84 -7.86 0.48 -4.47
N VAL A 85 -8.28 0.38 -5.74
CA VAL A 85 -8.45 -0.90 -6.44
C VAL A 85 -7.12 -1.67 -6.54
N ALA A 86 -6.03 -0.98 -6.85
CA ALA A 86 -4.71 -1.61 -6.91
C ALA A 86 -4.24 -2.15 -5.54
N ILE A 87 -4.42 -1.39 -4.46
CA ILE A 87 -4.12 -1.88 -3.10
C ILE A 87 -5.00 -3.09 -2.73
N LYS A 88 -6.28 -3.09 -3.11
CA LYS A 88 -7.16 -4.25 -2.92
C LYS A 88 -6.66 -5.49 -3.66
N LYS A 89 -6.10 -5.31 -4.85
CA LYS A 89 -5.51 -6.38 -5.65
C LYS A 89 -4.22 -6.93 -5.05
N LEU A 90 -3.39 -6.09 -4.44
CA LEU A 90 -2.24 -6.57 -3.64
C LEU A 90 -2.68 -7.51 -2.51
N ASN A 91 -3.74 -7.15 -1.78
CA ASN A 91 -4.28 -8.03 -0.74
C ASN A 91 -4.85 -9.35 -1.31
N THR A 92 -5.38 -9.32 -2.54
CA THR A 92 -5.83 -10.52 -3.26
C THR A 92 -4.66 -11.43 -3.61
N ILE A 93 -3.56 -10.88 -4.12
CA ILE A 93 -2.31 -11.61 -4.39
C ILE A 93 -1.80 -12.25 -3.10
N ARG A 94 -1.76 -11.49 -1.99
CA ARG A 94 -1.38 -12.01 -0.67
C ARG A 94 -2.25 -13.18 -0.23
N ASN A 95 -3.58 -13.04 -0.31
CA ASN A 95 -4.50 -14.11 0.08
C ASN A 95 -4.32 -15.37 -0.77
N LYS A 96 -4.04 -15.23 -2.07
CA LYS A 96 -3.74 -16.37 -2.94
C LYS A 96 -2.50 -17.12 -2.46
N TYR A 97 -1.43 -16.41 -2.11
CA TYR A 97 -0.22 -17.02 -1.56
C TYR A 97 -0.42 -17.62 -0.17
N SER A 98 -1.23 -17.00 0.69
CA SER A 98 -1.45 -17.51 2.06
C SER A 98 -2.34 -18.75 2.11
N HIS A 99 -3.27 -18.92 1.16
CA HIS A 99 -4.23 -20.02 1.19
C HIS A 99 -3.87 -21.19 0.27
N ASN A 100 -2.87 -21.04 -0.60
CA ASN A 100 -2.48 -22.07 -1.57
C ASN A 100 -0.96 -22.26 -1.57
N ILE A 101 -0.52 -23.51 -1.41
CA ILE A 101 0.90 -23.89 -1.51
C ILE A 101 1.44 -23.64 -2.93
N SER A 102 0.58 -23.79 -3.96
CA SER A 102 0.90 -23.48 -5.35
C SER A 102 -0.31 -22.80 -6.01
N PRO A 103 -0.43 -21.46 -5.92
CA PRO A 103 -1.58 -20.74 -6.44
C PRO A 103 -1.58 -20.72 -7.98
N SER A 104 -2.59 -21.33 -8.59
CA SER A 104 -2.78 -21.28 -10.05
C SER A 104 -3.05 -19.86 -10.56
N GLY A 105 -2.42 -19.47 -11.66
CA GLY A 105 -2.65 -18.17 -12.31
C GLY A 105 -2.15 -16.97 -11.51
N ILE A 106 -1.25 -17.18 -10.55
CA ILE A 106 -0.69 -16.10 -9.73
C ILE A 106 0.13 -15.12 -10.56
N ASP A 107 0.93 -15.60 -11.52
CA ASP A 107 1.73 -14.74 -12.39
C ASP A 107 0.87 -13.81 -13.25
N VAL A 108 -0.26 -14.31 -13.77
CA VAL A 108 -1.24 -13.48 -14.49
C VAL A 108 -1.83 -12.41 -13.56
N THR A 109 -2.16 -12.78 -12.32
CA THR A 109 -2.70 -11.84 -11.34
C THR A 109 -1.69 -10.75 -10.98
N ILE A 110 -0.41 -11.13 -10.85
CA ILE A 110 0.70 -10.20 -10.59
C ILE A 110 0.92 -9.30 -11.80
N GLN A 111 0.93 -9.86 -13.01
CA GLN A 111 1.06 -9.08 -14.25
C GLN A 111 -0.06 -8.05 -14.36
N ASP A 112 -1.32 -8.46 -14.19
CA ASP A 112 -2.46 -7.54 -14.25
C ASP A 112 -2.36 -6.46 -13.15
N PHE A 113 -1.84 -6.80 -11.98
CA PHE A 113 -1.58 -5.82 -10.93
C PHE A 113 -0.50 -4.81 -11.35
N THR A 114 0.64 -5.29 -11.87
CA THR A 114 1.71 -4.39 -12.32
C THR A 114 1.26 -3.48 -13.46
N CYS A 115 0.45 -3.98 -14.41
CA CYS A 115 -0.09 -3.17 -15.50
C CYS A 115 -1.09 -2.11 -15.02
N GLU A 116 -1.89 -2.40 -13.99
CA GLU A 116 -2.79 -1.41 -13.38
C GLU A 116 -2.01 -0.32 -12.66
N VAL A 117 -1.01 -0.69 -11.84
CA VAL A 117 -0.18 0.29 -11.13
C VAL A 117 0.67 1.11 -12.10
N GLU A 118 1.17 0.52 -13.19
CA GLU A 118 1.92 1.23 -14.24
C GLU A 118 1.10 2.39 -14.84
N ARG A 119 -0.23 2.27 -14.95
CA ARG A 119 -1.11 3.36 -15.44
C ARG A 119 -1.28 4.48 -14.42
N LEU A 120 -1.06 4.19 -13.14
CA LEU A 120 -1.12 5.16 -12.05
C LEU A 120 0.23 5.81 -11.80
N ASP A 121 1.32 5.20 -12.29
CA ASP A 121 2.69 5.56 -11.98
C ASP A 121 2.98 7.00 -12.40
N PRO A 122 3.01 7.95 -11.44
CA PRO A 122 3.24 9.34 -11.77
C PRO A 122 4.71 9.58 -12.18
N PHE A 123 5.57 8.59 -11.97
CA PHE A 123 7.02 8.70 -12.18
C PHE A 123 7.52 7.96 -13.43
N GLY A 124 6.72 7.05 -13.99
CA GLY A 124 7.07 6.24 -15.17
C GLY A 124 8.15 5.18 -14.93
N TYR A 125 8.50 4.86 -13.68
CA TYR A 125 9.53 3.89 -13.33
C TYR A 125 9.11 2.43 -13.55
N ILE A 126 7.81 2.12 -13.51
CA ILE A 126 7.33 0.74 -13.62
C ILE A 126 7.53 0.20 -15.04
N LYS A 127 7.35 1.04 -16.06
CA LYS A 127 7.46 0.62 -17.47
C LYS A 127 8.79 -0.05 -17.78
N ASP A 128 9.88 0.52 -17.25
CA ASP A 128 11.26 0.09 -17.47
C ASP A 128 11.78 -0.87 -16.38
N GLY A 129 10.90 -1.31 -15.46
CA GLY A 129 11.27 -2.05 -14.25
C GLY A 129 11.75 -3.50 -14.44
N GLY A 130 11.76 -4.02 -15.67
CA GLY A 130 12.22 -5.39 -15.97
C GLY A 130 11.60 -6.45 -15.07
N ASP A 131 12.46 -7.28 -14.45
CA ASP A 131 12.04 -8.33 -13.51
C ASP A 131 11.55 -7.79 -12.16
N SER A 132 11.90 -6.54 -11.81
CA SER A 132 11.52 -5.88 -10.56
C SER A 132 10.23 -5.07 -10.66
N LYS A 133 9.47 -5.18 -11.77
CA LYS A 133 8.20 -4.46 -11.96
C LYS A 133 7.24 -4.62 -10.79
N PHE A 134 7.24 -5.79 -10.17
CA PHE A 134 6.34 -6.10 -9.08
C PHE A 134 6.70 -5.32 -7.80
N GLU A 135 7.97 -5.31 -7.42
CA GLU A 135 8.50 -4.56 -6.30
C GLU A 135 8.36 -3.05 -6.52
N ILE A 136 8.63 -2.57 -7.74
CA ILE A 136 8.47 -1.16 -8.09
C ILE A 136 7.00 -0.76 -8.00
N SER A 137 6.06 -1.63 -8.39
CA SER A 137 4.62 -1.39 -8.24
C SER A 137 4.20 -1.24 -6.78
N ILE A 138 4.67 -2.13 -5.90
CA ILE A 138 4.42 -2.02 -4.45
C ILE A 138 5.04 -0.73 -3.88
N SER A 139 6.24 -0.38 -4.35
CA SER A 139 6.94 0.85 -3.96
C SER A 139 6.19 2.11 -4.38
N CYS A 140 5.67 2.13 -5.61
CA CYS A 140 4.86 3.23 -6.13
C CYS A 140 3.61 3.44 -5.27
N LEU A 141 2.87 2.36 -4.97
CA LEU A 141 1.70 2.46 -4.09
C LEU A 141 2.04 2.93 -2.68
N TYR A 142 3.17 2.46 -2.12
CA TYR A 142 3.64 2.90 -0.81
C TYR A 142 3.99 4.40 -0.78
N ILE A 143 4.70 4.88 -1.80
CA ILE A 143 5.08 6.30 -1.92
C ILE A 143 3.82 7.17 -1.96
N MET A 144 2.87 6.85 -2.86
CA MET A 144 1.61 7.60 -2.97
C MET A 144 0.83 7.63 -1.65
N LEU A 145 0.78 6.51 -0.92
CA LEU A 145 0.11 6.44 0.38
C LEU A 145 0.86 7.23 1.47
N ASN A 146 2.19 7.24 1.43
CA ASN A 146 3.02 7.98 2.38
C ASN A 146 2.92 9.50 2.16
N GLU A 147 2.86 9.95 0.91
CA GLU A 147 2.57 11.35 0.54
C GLU A 147 1.17 11.75 1.05
N GLN A 148 0.17 10.88 0.88
CA GLN A 148 -1.18 11.13 1.39
C GLN A 148 -1.20 11.30 2.93
N LEU A 149 -0.49 10.43 3.65
CA LEU A 149 -0.32 10.58 5.10
C LEU A 149 0.39 11.90 5.45
N GLY A 150 1.36 12.32 4.64
CA GLY A 150 2.03 13.60 4.75
C GLY A 150 1.08 14.78 4.60
N ALA A 151 0.23 14.76 3.57
CA ALA A 151 -0.77 15.79 3.30
C ALA A 151 -1.77 15.92 4.46
N LEU A 152 -2.32 14.80 4.95
CA LEU A 152 -3.25 14.79 6.09
C LEU A 152 -2.64 15.34 7.39
N ARG A 153 -1.33 15.23 7.58
CA ARG A 153 -0.65 15.80 8.76
C ARG A 153 -0.43 17.31 8.66
N ASN A 154 -0.47 17.86 7.45
CA ASN A 154 -0.25 19.27 7.20
C ASN A 154 -1.55 20.05 6.92
N SER A 155 -2.68 19.35 6.78
CA SER A 155 -4.04 19.93 6.72
C SER A 155 -4.59 20.21 8.12
#